data_AF-A0A9E4C1B7-F1
#
_entry.id   AF-A0A9E4C1B7-F1
#
_cell.length_a   1.000
_cell.length_b   1.000
_cell.length_c   1.000
_cell.angle_alpha   90.00
_cell.angle_beta   90.00
_cell.angle_gamma   90.00
#
_symmetry.space_group_name_H-M   'P 1'
#
loop_
_entity.id
_entity.type
_entity.pdbx_description
1 polymer ?
#
loop_
_entity_poly.entity_id
_entity_poly.type
_entity_poly.pdbx_seq_one_letter_code
_entity_poly.pdbx_strand_id
1 'polypeptide(L)'
;MSIGIALVLLLGGCFAAEDGPSGAVEALRSEVEFVEDAGLEGSVSIDSLTWLPFLPQPGFGTIAEFEGIFAAVFSNVGEETVWVRYDLRFFDQEEFLIDAFIPFGQPVVLNAGETRRVEGDFLIRTDDPRDFERLALMKLVARIKQPEE
;
A
#
# COMPACT_ATOMS: atom_id res chain seq x y z
N MET A 1 52.91 4.60 12.64
CA MET A 1 53.11 3.84 13.89
C MET A 1 51.95 4.15 14.82
N SER A 2 51.23 3.10 15.22
CA SER A 2 50.13 2.97 16.18
C SER A 2 49.30 4.20 16.57
N ILE A 3 48.01 4.18 16.18
CA ILE A 3 46.93 4.74 16.99
C ILE A 3 45.88 3.63 17.11
N GLY A 4 45.71 3.13 18.33
CA GLY A 4 44.78 2.06 18.67
C GLY A 4 43.33 2.54 18.57
N ILE A 5 42.50 1.74 17.93
CA ILE A 5 41.06 1.97 17.83
C ILE A 5 40.40 1.33 19.04
N ALA A 6 39.59 2.14 19.71
CA ALA A 6 38.88 1.85 20.93
C ALA A 6 37.81 0.76 20.74
N LEU A 7 37.76 -0.11 21.75
CA LEU A 7 36.75 -1.10 22.04
C LEU A 7 35.39 -0.41 22.28
N VAL A 8 34.39 -0.67 21.44
CA VAL A 8 32.99 -0.32 21.74
C VAL A 8 32.30 -1.57 22.29
N LEU A 9 31.98 -1.49 23.58
CA LEU A 9 31.31 -2.51 24.37
C LEU A 9 29.83 -2.61 23.97
N LEU A 10 29.45 -3.81 23.52
CA LEU A 10 28.07 -4.32 23.47
C LEU A 10 27.52 -4.48 24.90
N LEU A 11 26.51 -3.71 25.29
CA LEU A 11 25.61 -4.07 26.39
C LEU A 11 24.25 -3.37 26.21
N GLY A 12 23.17 -4.16 26.21
CA GLY A 12 21.81 -3.63 26.29
C GLY A 12 20.68 -4.52 25.76
N GLY A 13 20.80 -5.85 25.82
CA GLY A 13 19.65 -6.74 25.63
C GLY A 13 18.86 -6.88 26.93
N CYS A 14 17.58 -6.52 26.90
CA CYS A 14 16.56 -6.96 27.86
C CYS A 14 15.17 -6.57 27.31
N PHE A 15 14.50 -7.49 26.61
CA PHE A 15 13.04 -7.51 26.53
C PHE A 15 12.60 -8.97 26.65
N ALA A 16 12.25 -9.34 27.88
CA ALA A 16 11.36 -10.47 28.13
C ALA A 16 9.94 -9.94 27.91
N ALA A 17 9.27 -10.44 26.87
CA ALA A 17 7.84 -10.30 26.72
C ALA A 17 7.25 -11.72 26.76
N GLU A 18 6.40 -11.93 27.76
CA GLU A 18 5.68 -13.17 28.03
C GLU A 18 4.86 -13.63 26.82
N ASP A 19 4.92 -14.93 26.53
CA ASP A 19 4.09 -15.63 25.55
C ASP A 19 2.60 -15.53 25.94
N GLY A 20 1.91 -14.53 25.42
CA GLY A 20 0.45 -14.55 25.27
C GLY A 20 0.06 -15.49 24.12
N PRO A 21 -1.18 -16.01 24.06
CA PRO A 21 -1.60 -16.87 22.96
C PRO A 21 -1.40 -16.12 21.64
N SER A 22 -0.49 -16.64 20.80
CA SER A 22 -0.09 -16.05 19.53
C SER A 22 -1.23 -16.20 18.51
N GLY A 23 -2.26 -15.38 18.68
CA GLY A 23 -3.20 -14.98 17.64
C GLY A 23 -3.04 -13.49 17.39
N ALA A 24 -1.79 -13.02 17.23
CA ALA A 24 -1.54 -11.67 16.79
C ALA A 24 -2.11 -11.57 15.37
N VAL A 25 -3.27 -10.91 15.24
CA VAL A 25 -3.71 -10.40 13.94
C VAL A 25 -2.59 -9.46 13.50
N GLU A 26 -1.78 -9.89 12.53
CA GLU A 26 -0.75 -9.03 11.98
C GLU A 26 -1.41 -7.73 11.50
N ALA A 27 -0.82 -6.60 11.85
CA ALA A 27 -1.37 -5.31 11.49
C ALA A 27 -1.30 -5.16 9.96
N LEU A 28 -2.44 -4.78 9.36
CA LEU A 28 -2.50 -4.48 7.93
C LEU A 28 -1.49 -3.38 7.56
N ARG A 29 -0.65 -3.68 6.57
CA ARG A 29 0.39 -2.79 6.07
C ARG A 29 -0.07 -2.06 4.82
N SER A 30 0.54 -0.91 4.56
CA SER A 30 0.37 -0.14 3.33
C SER A 30 1.74 0.10 2.70
N GLU A 31 1.84 -0.12 1.40
CA GLU A 31 3.02 0.26 0.61
C GLU A 31 2.61 1.08 -0.61
N VAL A 32 3.56 1.86 -1.12
CA VAL A 32 3.41 2.64 -2.34
C VAL A 32 4.56 2.29 -3.28
N GLU A 33 4.23 2.08 -4.55
CA GLU A 33 5.20 1.93 -5.62
C GLU A 33 4.91 2.99 -6.69
N PHE A 34 5.94 3.71 -7.10
CA PHE A 34 5.85 4.71 -8.17
C PHE A 34 6.44 4.16 -9.46
N VAL A 35 5.71 4.35 -10.55
CA VAL A 35 6.14 4.06 -11.91
C VAL A 35 6.02 5.36 -12.70
N GLU A 36 7.14 6.00 -12.94
CA GLU A 36 7.21 7.38 -13.40
C GLU A 36 7.77 7.42 -14.83
N ASP A 37 7.13 8.20 -15.70
CA ASP A 37 7.72 8.54 -16.99
C ASP A 37 8.96 9.44 -16.77
N ALA A 38 9.91 9.38 -17.71
CA ALA A 38 11.18 10.09 -17.59
C ALA A 38 10.96 11.61 -17.43
N GLY A 39 11.60 12.21 -16.42
CA GLY A 39 11.48 13.64 -16.08
C GLY A 39 10.38 13.95 -15.07
N LEU A 40 9.59 12.96 -14.65
CA LEU A 40 8.56 13.11 -13.61
C LEU A 40 8.97 12.49 -12.27
N GLU A 41 10.21 12.04 -12.13
CA GLU A 41 10.68 11.34 -10.93
C GLU A 41 10.52 12.20 -9.67
N GLY A 42 9.77 11.69 -8.70
CA GLY A 42 9.47 12.39 -7.45
C GLY A 42 8.50 13.57 -7.61
N SER A 43 7.81 13.71 -8.74
CA SER A 43 6.83 14.78 -8.97
C SER A 43 5.55 14.63 -8.15
N VAL A 44 5.25 13.41 -7.68
CA VAL A 44 4.08 13.13 -6.84
C VAL A 44 4.50 12.43 -5.56
N SER A 45 3.96 12.90 -4.42
CA SER A 45 3.98 12.19 -3.15
C SER A 45 2.60 11.60 -2.84
N ILE A 46 2.60 10.52 -2.04
CA ILE A 46 1.38 10.03 -1.38
C ILE A 46 1.54 10.27 0.11
N ASP A 47 0.86 11.30 0.61
CA ASP A 47 1.03 11.80 1.98
C ASP A 47 0.35 10.89 3.01
N SER A 48 -0.70 10.19 2.58
CA SER A 48 -1.36 9.15 3.40
C SER A 48 -2.00 8.08 2.53
N LEU A 49 -2.01 6.86 3.05
CA LEU A 49 -2.64 5.70 2.43
C LEU A 49 -3.22 4.79 3.51
N THR A 50 -4.54 4.72 3.55
CA THR A 50 -5.29 3.91 4.52
C THR A 50 -6.28 3.03 3.80
N TRP A 51 -6.49 1.83 4.33
CA TRP A 51 -7.45 0.88 3.77
C TRP A 51 -8.03 0.02 4.89
N LEU A 52 -9.24 -0.47 4.67
CA LEU A 52 -9.97 -1.30 5.61
C LEU A 52 -10.77 -2.37 4.85
N PRO A 53 -10.34 -3.64 4.88
CA PRO A 53 -11.15 -4.73 4.38
C PRO A 53 -12.31 -5.01 5.35
N PHE A 54 -13.49 -5.27 4.79
CA PHE A 54 -14.68 -5.68 5.55
C PHE A 54 -14.73 -7.19 5.67
N LEU A 55 -15.33 -7.68 6.76
CA LEU A 55 -15.49 -9.11 6.97
C LEU A 55 -16.24 -9.76 5.79
N PRO A 56 -15.80 -10.95 5.33
CA PRO A 56 -16.49 -11.68 4.29
C PRO A 56 -17.96 -11.87 4.65
N GLN A 57 -18.84 -11.55 3.71
CA GLN A 57 -20.20 -12.04 3.80
C GLN A 57 -20.26 -13.46 3.23
N PRO A 58 -21.10 -14.37 3.75
CA PRO A 58 -21.30 -15.68 3.15
C PRO A 58 -21.77 -15.53 1.70
N GLY A 59 -20.87 -15.78 0.75
CA GLY A 59 -21.18 -15.70 -0.67
C GLY A 59 -21.99 -16.90 -1.15
N PHE A 60 -22.81 -16.70 -2.17
CA PHE A 60 -23.38 -17.79 -2.96
C PHE A 60 -22.50 -17.99 -4.19
N GLY A 61 -21.49 -18.87 -4.11
CA GLY A 61 -20.58 -19.13 -5.22
C GLY A 61 -19.38 -19.99 -4.84
N THR A 62 -18.55 -20.29 -5.85
CA THR A 62 -17.27 -21.00 -5.69
C THR A 62 -16.08 -20.06 -5.51
N ILE A 63 -16.27 -18.75 -5.71
CA ILE A 63 -15.26 -17.70 -5.56
C ILE A 63 -15.63 -16.89 -4.32
N ALA A 64 -14.66 -16.66 -3.44
CA ALA A 64 -14.83 -15.76 -2.31
C ALA A 64 -14.55 -14.32 -2.75
N GLU A 65 -15.40 -13.41 -2.29
CA GLU A 65 -15.30 -11.98 -2.57
C GLU A 65 -15.29 -11.21 -1.25
N PHE A 66 -14.35 -10.27 -1.11
CA PHE A 66 -14.24 -9.39 0.05
C PHE A 66 -14.23 -7.94 -0.40
N GLU A 67 -15.07 -7.13 0.21
CA GLU A 67 -15.12 -5.70 -0.05
C GLU A 67 -14.30 -4.93 0.99
N GLY A 68 -13.99 -3.69 0.68
CA GLY A 68 -13.42 -2.77 1.65
C GLY A 68 -13.35 -1.36 1.09
N ILE A 69 -12.83 -0.44 1.90
CA ILE A 69 -12.66 0.96 1.54
C ILE A 69 -11.20 1.36 1.61
N PHE A 70 -10.80 2.29 0.76
CA PHE A 70 -9.48 2.92 0.82
C PHE A 70 -9.57 4.43 0.71
N ALA A 71 -8.53 5.09 1.19
CA ALA A 71 -8.31 6.51 0.99
C ALA A 71 -6.81 6.78 0.77
N ALA A 72 -6.50 7.61 -0.21
CA ALA A 72 -5.16 8.08 -0.51
C ALA A 72 -5.16 9.61 -0.68
N VAL A 73 -4.09 10.26 -0.24
CA VAL A 73 -3.86 11.69 -0.47
C VAL A 73 -2.65 11.84 -1.38
N PHE A 74 -2.89 12.25 -2.61
CA PHE A 74 -1.84 12.52 -3.60
C PHE A 74 -1.50 14.00 -3.59
N SER A 75 -0.23 14.33 -3.67
CA SER A 75 0.25 15.71 -3.78
C SER A 75 1.23 15.82 -4.94
N ASN A 76 0.96 16.72 -5.88
CA ASN A 76 1.90 17.07 -6.93
C ASN A 76 2.87 18.12 -6.41
N VAL A 77 4.11 17.69 -6.15
CA VAL A 77 5.21 18.53 -5.67
C VAL A 77 6.09 19.05 -6.82
N GLY A 78 5.77 18.66 -8.06
CA GLY A 78 6.41 19.16 -9.27
C GLY A 78 5.82 20.48 -9.78
N GLU A 79 6.35 20.91 -10.93
CA GLU A 79 6.00 22.20 -11.57
C GLU A 79 4.99 22.05 -12.72
N GLU A 80 4.70 20.83 -13.16
CA GLU A 80 3.82 20.54 -14.29
C GLU A 80 2.54 19.83 -13.84
N THR A 81 1.48 19.93 -14.65
CA THR A 81 0.29 19.09 -14.45
C THR A 81 0.61 17.64 -14.80
N VAL A 82 0.16 16.70 -13.96
CA VAL A 82 0.38 15.26 -14.15
C VAL A 82 -0.93 14.48 -14.07
N TRP A 83 -0.95 13.31 -14.71
CA TRP A 83 -1.99 12.29 -14.60
C TRP A 83 -1.47 11.11 -13.79
N VAL A 84 -2.20 10.75 -12.74
CA VAL A 84 -1.91 9.56 -11.92
C VAL A 84 -2.95 8.48 -12.19
N ARG A 85 -2.51 7.34 -12.71
CA ARG A 85 -3.29 6.10 -12.76
C ARG A 85 -2.75 5.14 -11.70
N TYR A 86 -3.58 4.36 -11.03
CA TYR A 86 -3.13 3.46 -9.98
C TYR A 86 -3.95 2.16 -9.93
N ASP A 87 -3.31 1.11 -9.42
CA ASP A 87 -3.96 -0.13 -9.02
C ASP A 87 -3.64 -0.46 -7.57
N LEU A 88 -4.57 -1.13 -6.90
CA LEU A 88 -4.43 -1.63 -5.53
C LEU A 88 -4.13 -3.12 -5.60
N ARG A 89 -2.98 -3.53 -5.08
CA ARG A 89 -2.56 -4.93 -5.04
C ARG A 89 -2.59 -5.44 -3.62
N PHE A 90 -3.25 -6.56 -3.41
CA PHE A 90 -3.44 -7.16 -2.10
C PHE A 90 -2.58 -8.40 -1.98
N PHE A 91 -1.85 -8.51 -0.88
CA PHE A 91 -0.91 -9.59 -0.64
C PHE A 91 -1.16 -10.26 0.70
N ASP A 92 -0.81 -11.54 0.77
CA ASP A 92 -0.78 -12.30 2.02
C ASP A 92 0.49 -12.00 2.84
N GLN A 93 0.63 -12.69 3.98
CA GLN A 93 1.78 -12.58 4.89
C GLN A 93 3.11 -12.99 4.26
N GLU A 94 3.09 -13.87 3.26
CA GLU A 94 4.27 -14.35 2.53
C GLU A 94 4.55 -13.50 1.27
N GLU A 95 3.82 -12.38 1.10
CA GLU A 95 3.90 -11.45 -0.02
C GLU A 95 3.53 -12.07 -1.38
N PHE A 96 2.68 -13.11 -1.37
CA PHE A 96 2.01 -13.58 -2.58
C PHE A 96 0.81 -12.69 -2.91
N LEU A 97 0.67 -12.37 -4.21
CA LEU A 97 -0.44 -11.56 -4.70
C LEU A 97 -1.74 -12.37 -4.61
N ILE A 98 -2.70 -11.86 -3.84
CA ILE A 98 -4.07 -12.40 -3.76
C ILE A 98 -4.89 -11.85 -4.93
N ASP A 99 -4.94 -10.52 -5.07
CA ASP A 99 -5.69 -9.86 -6.15
C ASP A 99 -5.12 -8.48 -6.50
N ALA A 100 -5.45 -7.99 -7.69
CA ALA A 100 -5.15 -6.64 -8.15
C ALA A 100 -6.42 -5.94 -8.65
N PHE A 101 -6.80 -4.85 -7.98
CA PHE A 101 -8.00 -4.09 -8.25
C PHE A 101 -7.66 -2.74 -8.90
N ILE A 102 -8.44 -2.34 -9.91
CA ILE A 102 -8.31 -1.03 -10.57
C ILE A 102 -9.52 -0.17 -10.19
N PRO A 103 -9.34 0.85 -9.32
CA PRO A 103 -10.43 1.74 -8.94
C PRO A 103 -10.98 2.56 -10.12
N PHE A 104 -12.25 2.94 -10.05
CA PHE A 104 -12.88 3.84 -11.02
C PHE A 104 -12.42 5.31 -10.84
N GLY A 105 -12.80 6.19 -11.78
CA GLY A 105 -12.55 7.63 -11.67
C GLY A 105 -11.13 8.08 -12.00
N GLN A 106 -10.39 7.27 -12.78
CA GLN A 106 -9.01 7.55 -13.17
C GLN A 106 -8.93 8.12 -14.60
N PRO A 107 -7.88 8.90 -14.94
CA PRO A 107 -6.75 9.29 -14.09
C PRO A 107 -7.11 10.37 -13.07
N VAL A 108 -6.34 10.44 -11.99
CA VAL A 108 -6.33 11.58 -11.08
C VAL A 108 -5.47 12.68 -11.70
N VAL A 109 -6.10 13.76 -12.15
CA VAL A 109 -5.39 14.91 -12.73
C VAL A 109 -4.96 15.87 -11.62
N LEU A 110 -3.66 16.09 -11.44
CA LEU A 110 -3.11 16.99 -10.43
C LEU A 110 -2.37 18.14 -11.10
N ASN A 111 -2.82 19.37 -10.90
CA ASN A 111 -2.06 20.55 -11.31
C ASN A 111 -0.81 20.72 -10.44
N ALA A 112 0.14 21.53 -10.88
CA ALA A 112 1.33 21.86 -10.09
C ALA A 112 0.95 22.40 -8.70
N GLY A 113 1.51 21.81 -7.65
CA GLY A 113 1.23 22.15 -6.25
C GLY A 113 -0.14 21.68 -5.73
N GLU A 114 -0.90 20.91 -6.50
CA GLU A 114 -2.23 20.43 -6.08
C GLU A 114 -2.13 19.20 -5.18
N THR A 115 -2.87 19.23 -4.07
CA THR A 115 -3.16 18.05 -3.25
C THR A 115 -4.60 17.60 -3.48
N ARG A 116 -4.79 16.29 -3.72
CA ARG A 116 -6.10 15.67 -3.87
C ARG A 116 -6.23 14.40 -3.06
N ARG A 117 -7.32 14.34 -2.29
CA ARG A 117 -7.77 13.13 -1.62
C ARG A 117 -8.66 12.31 -2.57
N VAL A 118 -8.38 11.02 -2.66
CA VAL A 118 -9.18 10.04 -3.41
C VAL A 118 -9.63 8.97 -2.43
N GLU A 119 -10.89 8.58 -2.53
CA GLU A 119 -11.51 7.55 -1.71
C GLU A 119 -12.34 6.65 -2.63
N GLY A 120 -12.51 5.40 -2.23
CA GLY A 120 -13.37 4.48 -2.95
C GLY A 120 -13.45 3.12 -2.29
N ASP A 121 -14.31 2.29 -2.88
CA ASP A 121 -14.45 0.89 -2.53
C ASP A 121 -13.45 0.06 -3.35
N PHE A 122 -13.06 -1.09 -2.80
CA PHE A 122 -12.33 -2.13 -3.51
C PHE A 122 -13.01 -3.49 -3.32
N LEU A 123 -12.71 -4.40 -4.23
CA LEU A 123 -13.14 -5.79 -4.18
C LEU A 123 -11.93 -6.69 -4.39
N ILE A 124 -11.75 -7.67 -3.52
CA ILE A 124 -10.75 -8.73 -3.61
C ILE A 124 -11.46 -10.02 -3.99
N ARG A 125 -11.00 -10.70 -5.04
CA ARG A 125 -11.51 -12.01 -5.46
C ARG A 125 -10.45 -13.08 -5.25
N THR A 126 -10.84 -14.17 -4.60
CA THR A 126 -9.95 -15.33 -4.38
C THR A 126 -10.73 -16.64 -4.51
N ASP A 127 -10.03 -17.72 -4.83
CA ASP A 127 -10.53 -19.09 -4.77
C ASP A 127 -10.48 -19.70 -3.35
N ASP A 128 -9.69 -19.13 -2.43
CA ASP A 128 -9.60 -19.58 -1.04
C ASP A 128 -10.13 -18.54 -0.03
N PRO A 129 -11.27 -18.78 0.64
CA PRO A 129 -11.81 -17.85 1.62
C PRO A 129 -10.86 -17.57 2.81
N ARG A 130 -9.87 -18.43 3.05
CA ARG A 130 -8.86 -18.26 4.10
C ARG A 130 -7.87 -17.14 3.80
N ASP A 131 -7.80 -16.68 2.56
CA ASP A 131 -6.91 -15.56 2.19
C ASP A 131 -7.32 -14.26 2.87
N PHE A 132 -8.59 -14.11 3.26
CA PHE A 132 -9.01 -12.98 4.08
C PHE A 132 -8.27 -12.93 5.43
N GLU A 133 -8.08 -14.08 6.06
CA GLU A 133 -7.37 -14.17 7.36
C GLU A 133 -5.86 -13.95 7.19
N ARG A 134 -5.34 -14.18 6.00
CA ARG A 134 -3.92 -14.03 5.64
C ARG A 134 -3.61 -12.67 5.02
N LEU A 135 -4.62 -11.89 4.67
CA LEU A 135 -4.49 -10.58 4.06
C LEU A 135 -3.65 -9.68 4.96
N ALA A 136 -2.51 -9.22 4.45
CA ALA A 136 -1.51 -8.54 5.28
C ALA A 136 -1.09 -7.18 4.72
N LEU A 137 -1.08 -7.02 3.39
CA LEU A 137 -0.55 -5.83 2.74
C LEU A 137 -1.46 -5.39 1.60
N MET A 138 -1.71 -4.09 1.50
CA MET A 138 -2.13 -3.46 0.26
C MET A 138 -1.00 -2.56 -0.25
N LYS A 139 -0.64 -2.71 -1.53
CA LYS A 139 0.28 -1.85 -2.25
C LYS A 139 -0.48 -1.03 -3.27
N LEU A 140 -0.31 0.29 -3.23
CA LEU A 140 -0.82 1.19 -4.26
C LEU A 140 0.30 1.42 -5.29
N VAL A 141 0.08 0.97 -6.52
CA VAL A 141 1.04 1.17 -7.62
C VAL A 141 0.60 2.37 -8.44
N ALA A 142 1.24 3.52 -8.25
CA ALA A 142 0.94 4.78 -8.93
C ALA A 142 1.80 4.96 -10.19
N ARG A 143 1.14 4.98 -11.35
CA ARG A 143 1.71 5.32 -12.66
C ARG A 143 1.50 6.80 -12.95
N ILE A 144 2.60 7.55 -13.05
CA ILE A 144 2.61 9.00 -13.22
C ILE A 144 3.03 9.36 -14.64
N LYS A 145 2.21 10.15 -15.32
CA LYS A 145 2.40 10.56 -16.71
C LYS A 145 2.09 12.02 -16.93
N GLN A 146 2.62 12.61 -17.99
CA GLN A 146 2.11 13.88 -18.51
C GLN A 146 0.71 13.68 -19.13
N PRO A 147 -0.17 14.70 -19.09
CA PRO A 147 -1.41 14.70 -19.85
C PRO A 147 -1.15 14.44 -21.34
N GLU A 148 -1.91 13.54 -21.94
CA GLU A 148 -1.88 13.33 -23.40
C GLU A 148 -2.53 14.56 -24.09
N GLU A 149 -1.88 15.13 -25.10
CA GLU A 149 -2.43 16.19 -25.96
C GLU A 149 -3.62 15.72 -26.82
#